data_AF-A0A7K2WVW3-F1
#
_entry.id   AF-A0A7K2WVW3-F1
#
_cell.length_a   1.000
_cell.length_b   1.000
_cell.length_c   1.000
_cell.angle_alpha   90.00
_cell.angle_beta   90.00
_cell.angle_gamma   90.00
#
_symmetry.space_group_name_H-M   'P 1'
#
loop_
_entity.id
_entity.type
_entity.pdbx_description
1 polymer ?
#
loop_
_entity_poly.entity_id
_entity_poly.type
_entity_poly.pdbx_seq_one_letter_code
_entity_poly.pdbx_strand_id
1 'polypeptide(L)'
;MRATVLGAGALFVLAPVGVTPRGCGELSGGRLCIEGPIGGEGGFTTRYVQHDGGPDLAVRLGYQRKDRRVTAFADWFGTRRTRDGVAALGGRLDTEPGECIRGVLLDARGQAYVTQWQCSD
;
A
#
# COMPACT_ATOMS: atom_id res chain seq x y z
N MET A 1 -61.12 11.11 16.27
CA MET A 1 -60.36 11.38 15.03
C MET A 1 -59.09 10.55 15.08
N ARG A 2 -58.89 9.64 14.12
CA ARG A 2 -57.70 8.78 13.96
C ARG A 2 -56.65 9.53 13.15
N ALA A 3 -55.40 9.51 13.58
CA ALA A 3 -54.26 9.78 12.71
C ALA A 3 -53.07 8.94 13.18
N THR A 4 -52.89 7.80 12.53
CA THR A 4 -51.73 6.92 12.68
C THR A 4 -50.62 7.51 11.83
N VAL A 5 -49.53 7.99 12.45
CA VAL A 5 -48.35 8.46 11.72
C VAL A 5 -47.29 7.36 11.76
N LEU A 6 -47.09 6.72 10.61
CA LEU A 6 -46.01 5.76 10.35
C LEU A 6 -44.72 6.55 10.07
N GLY A 7 -43.81 6.58 11.03
CA GLY A 7 -42.46 7.11 10.83
C GLY A 7 -41.56 6.04 10.21
N ALA A 8 -41.23 6.19 8.93
CA ALA A 8 -40.20 5.38 8.27
C ALA A 8 -38.80 5.88 8.70
N GLY A 9 -38.13 5.11 9.56
CA GLY A 9 -36.74 5.35 9.93
C GLY A 9 -35.80 4.83 8.85
N ALA A 10 -35.09 5.73 8.16
CA ALA A 10 -34.02 5.35 7.24
C ALA A 10 -32.76 5.00 8.05
N LEU A 11 -32.38 3.72 8.04
CA LEU A 11 -31.11 3.25 8.59
C LEU A 11 -30.00 3.52 7.57
N PHE A 12 -29.23 4.57 7.77
CA PHE A 12 -27.95 4.75 7.08
C PHE A 12 -26.93 3.78 7.66
N VAL A 13 -26.71 2.65 6.98
CA VAL A 13 -25.61 1.74 7.27
C VAL A 13 -24.32 2.40 6.76
N LEU A 14 -23.58 3.05 7.66
CA LEU A 14 -22.21 3.48 7.39
C LEU A 14 -21.36 2.22 7.21
N ALA A 15 -21.02 1.88 5.98
CA ALA A 15 -20.03 0.84 5.71
C ALA A 15 -18.75 1.21 6.48
N PRO A 16 -18.09 0.25 7.16
CA PRO A 16 -16.83 0.54 7.82
C PRO A 16 -15.89 1.08 6.75
N VAL A 17 -15.42 2.31 6.96
CA VAL A 17 -14.34 2.91 6.16
C VAL A 17 -13.18 1.93 6.33
N GLY A 18 -12.97 1.08 5.31
CA GLY A 18 -12.08 -0.06 5.42
C GLY A 18 -10.72 0.45 5.82
N VAL A 19 -10.28 0.09 7.04
CA VAL A 19 -8.96 0.45 7.53
C VAL A 19 -7.96 -0.05 6.49
N THR A 20 -7.20 0.86 5.88
CA THR A 20 -6.15 0.48 4.95
C THR A 20 -5.23 -0.51 5.67
N PRO A 21 -5.03 -1.74 5.14
CA PRO A 21 -4.21 -2.73 5.82
C PRO A 21 -2.83 -2.17 6.16
N ARG A 22 -2.24 -2.60 7.27
CA ARG A 22 -0.87 -2.20 7.63
C ARG A 22 0.06 -2.44 6.43
N GLY A 23 0.85 -1.43 6.10
CA GLY A 23 1.76 -1.46 4.96
C GLY A 23 1.20 -0.99 3.63
N CYS A 24 -0.11 -0.74 3.58
CA CYS A 24 -0.75 -0.16 2.43
C CYS A 24 -0.90 1.37 2.55
N GLY A 25 -0.92 2.05 1.40
CA GLY A 25 -1.27 3.45 1.25
C GLY A 25 -2.13 3.65 0.02
N GLU A 26 -3.19 4.44 0.15
CA GLU A 26 -4.01 4.89 -0.99
C GLU A 26 -3.28 5.99 -1.75
N LEU A 27 -3.26 5.86 -3.07
CA LEU A 27 -2.81 6.84 -4.04
C LEU A 27 -4.02 7.27 -4.88
N SER A 28 -3.94 8.40 -5.57
CA SER A 28 -5.04 8.86 -6.43
C SER A 28 -5.39 7.90 -7.58
N GLY A 29 -4.45 7.02 -7.97
CA GLY A 29 -4.63 6.07 -9.06
C GLY A 29 -4.70 4.60 -8.63
N GLY A 30 -4.58 4.30 -7.34
CA GLY A 30 -4.53 2.92 -6.86
C GLY A 30 -4.04 2.77 -5.43
N ARG A 31 -3.88 1.53 -4.99
CA ARG A 31 -3.33 1.17 -3.68
C ARG A 31 -1.93 0.59 -3.83
N LEU A 32 -0.98 1.10 -3.06
CA LEU A 32 0.37 0.54 -2.93
C LEU A 32 0.49 -0.17 -1.58
N CYS A 33 1.01 -1.38 -1.55
CA CYS A 33 1.24 -2.16 -0.34
C CYS A 33 2.65 -2.73 -0.31
N ILE A 34 3.22 -2.88 0.88
CA ILE A 34 4.42 -3.69 1.13
C ILE A 34 4.14 -4.73 2.22
N GLU A 35 4.53 -5.98 1.93
CA GLU A 35 4.32 -7.15 2.78
C GLU A 35 5.65 -7.87 2.98
N GLY A 36 5.93 -8.35 4.20
CA GLY A 36 7.12 -9.14 4.53
C GLY A 36 7.42 -9.12 6.04
N PRO A 37 8.35 -9.98 6.52
CA PRO A 37 8.69 -10.06 7.93
C PRO A 37 9.66 -8.94 8.33
N ILE A 38 9.13 -7.85 8.89
CA ILE A 38 9.93 -6.73 9.39
C ILE A 38 10.63 -7.15 10.68
N GLY A 39 11.92 -6.82 10.80
CA GLY A 39 12.74 -7.19 11.97
C GLY A 39 13.40 -8.56 11.85
N GLY A 40 13.33 -9.19 10.68
CA GLY A 40 14.05 -10.42 10.40
C GLY A 40 14.36 -10.61 8.91
N GLU A 41 14.84 -11.79 8.59
CA GLU A 41 15.10 -12.21 7.20
C GLU A 41 13.83 -12.74 6.55
N GLY A 42 13.60 -12.38 5.29
CA GLY A 42 12.56 -13.04 4.51
C GLY A 42 12.21 -12.35 3.20
N GLY A 43 11.17 -12.89 2.55
CA GLY A 43 10.65 -12.34 1.31
C GLY A 43 9.81 -11.11 1.57
N PHE A 44 10.12 -10.03 0.86
CA PHE A 44 9.29 -8.84 0.79
C PHE A 44 8.66 -8.71 -0.59
N THR A 45 7.42 -8.22 -0.63
CA THR A 45 6.71 -7.91 -1.87
C THR A 45 6.13 -6.51 -1.78
N THR A 46 6.40 -5.70 -2.80
CA THR A 46 5.67 -4.44 -3.05
C THR A 46 4.67 -4.66 -4.17
N ARG A 47 3.41 -4.32 -3.91
CA ARG A 47 2.27 -4.53 -4.82
C ARG A 47 1.54 -3.22 -5.06
N TYR A 48 1.28 -2.92 -6.32
CA TYR A 48 0.42 -1.84 -6.76
C TYR A 48 -0.84 -2.41 -7.44
N VAL A 49 -2.00 -1.88 -7.07
CA VAL A 49 -3.30 -2.21 -7.66
C VAL A 49 -3.97 -0.91 -8.07
N GLN A 50 -4.24 -0.73 -9.36
CA GLN A 50 -4.96 0.44 -9.86
C GLN A 50 -6.40 0.47 -9.35
N HIS A 51 -6.94 1.67 -9.12
CA HIS A 51 -8.38 1.83 -8.97
C HIS A 51 -9.07 1.64 -10.33
N ASP A 52 -10.20 0.94 -10.35
CA ASP A 52 -11.08 0.73 -11.51
C ASP A 52 -10.48 0.07 -12.76
N GLY A 53 -9.29 -0.55 -12.65
CA GLY A 53 -8.71 -1.35 -13.75
C GLY A 53 -8.30 -0.50 -14.98
N GLY A 54 -7.62 0.61 -14.73
CA GLY A 54 -7.09 1.50 -15.77
C GLY A 54 -6.15 0.82 -16.79
N PRO A 55 -5.67 1.57 -17.81
CA PRO A 55 -4.78 1.02 -18.82
C PRO A 55 -3.48 0.52 -18.19
N ASP A 56 -2.93 -0.54 -18.80
CA ASP A 56 -1.67 -1.11 -18.34
C ASP A 56 -0.54 -0.08 -18.39
N LEU A 57 0.15 0.11 -17.26
CA LEU A 57 1.23 1.07 -17.15
C LEU A 57 2.46 0.48 -16.46
N ALA A 58 3.64 0.96 -16.86
CA ALA A 58 4.90 0.56 -16.25
C ALA A 58 5.13 1.30 -14.94
N VAL A 59 5.34 0.55 -13.87
CA VAL A 59 5.71 1.07 -12.54
C VAL A 59 7.02 0.47 -12.09
N ARG A 60 7.88 1.28 -11.48
CA ARG A 60 9.04 0.77 -10.74
C ARG A 60 8.62 0.55 -9.30
N LEU A 61 8.81 -0.67 -8.79
CA LEU A 61 8.43 -1.04 -7.44
C LEU A 61 9.67 -1.32 -6.61
N GLY A 62 9.64 -0.88 -5.37
CA GLY A 62 10.75 -0.97 -4.44
C GLY A 62 10.32 -0.70 -3.03
N TYR A 63 11.30 -0.43 -2.18
CA TYR A 63 11.09 -0.24 -0.77
C TYR A 63 12.04 0.84 -0.25
N GLN A 64 11.70 1.41 0.89
CA GLN A 64 12.61 2.22 1.68
C GLN A 64 12.78 1.63 3.06
N ARG A 65 14.01 1.67 3.57
CA ARG A 65 14.36 1.27 4.93
C ARG A 65 14.82 2.47 5.74
N LYS A 66 14.45 2.52 7.01
CA LYS A 66 15.04 3.41 8.00
C LYS A 66 15.38 2.61 9.25
N ASP A 67 16.46 3.01 9.89
CA ASP A 67 16.86 2.53 11.21
C ASP A 67 17.05 3.74 12.14
N ARG A 68 17.61 3.49 13.33
CA ARG A 68 17.95 4.55 14.30
C ARG A 68 19.08 5.49 13.86
N ARG A 69 19.79 5.19 12.77
CA ARG A 69 20.97 5.92 12.28
C ARG A 69 20.71 6.65 10.96
N VAL A 70 19.82 6.14 10.11
CA VAL A 70 19.56 6.65 8.76
C VAL A 70 18.06 6.73 8.46
N THR A 71 17.68 7.81 7.78
CA THR A 71 16.30 8.27 7.65
C THR A 71 15.50 7.68 6.49
N ALA A 72 16.13 7.24 5.39
CA ALA A 72 15.50 6.44 4.31
C ALA A 72 16.49 6.06 3.19
N PHE A 73 16.80 4.78 3.01
CA PHE A 73 17.44 4.27 1.77
C PHE A 73 16.41 3.63 0.87
N ALA A 74 16.30 4.11 -0.37
CA ALA A 74 15.45 3.50 -1.37
C ALA A 74 16.24 2.45 -2.15
N ASP A 75 15.63 1.29 -2.34
CA ASP A 75 16.12 0.27 -3.25
C ASP A 75 14.94 -0.33 -4.03
N TRP A 76 15.23 -1.00 -5.14
CA TRP A 76 14.26 -1.32 -6.17
C TRP A 76 14.27 -2.80 -6.52
N PHE A 77 13.10 -3.42 -6.50
CA PHE A 77 12.92 -4.77 -7.04
C PHE A 77 12.93 -4.78 -8.56
N GLY A 78 12.50 -3.67 -9.19
CA GLY A 78 12.57 -3.49 -10.64
C GLY A 78 11.37 -2.74 -11.21
N THR A 79 11.22 -2.82 -12.52
CA THR A 79 10.09 -2.22 -13.26
C THR A 79 9.20 -3.32 -13.81
N ARG A 80 7.88 -3.17 -13.62
CA ARG A 80 6.88 -4.09 -14.15
C ARG A 80 5.72 -3.32 -14.73
N ARG A 81 5.22 -3.77 -15.89
CA ARG A 81 3.94 -3.32 -16.42
C ARG A 81 2.82 -3.99 -15.64
N THR A 82 1.81 -3.22 -15.23
CA THR A 82 0.60 -3.81 -14.66
C THR A 82 0.00 -4.79 -15.66
N ARG A 83 -0.71 -5.81 -15.15
CA ARG A 83 -1.59 -6.68 -15.93
C ARG A 83 -2.89 -6.76 -15.16
N ASP A 84 -4.01 -6.52 -15.84
CA ASP A 84 -5.32 -6.42 -15.21
C ASP A 84 -5.32 -5.41 -14.03
N GLY A 85 -4.58 -4.30 -14.20
CA GLY A 85 -4.42 -3.25 -13.20
C GLY A 85 -3.50 -3.59 -12.02
N VAL A 86 -2.80 -4.73 -12.03
CA VAL A 86 -1.94 -5.17 -10.91
C VAL A 86 -0.48 -5.30 -11.32
N ALA A 87 0.43 -4.79 -10.48
CA ALA A 87 1.87 -5.07 -10.56
C ALA A 87 2.41 -5.46 -9.19
N ALA A 88 3.21 -6.53 -9.13
CA ALA A 88 3.91 -6.97 -7.93
C ALA A 88 5.34 -7.38 -8.25
N LEU A 89 6.27 -6.97 -7.39
CA LEU A 89 7.67 -7.35 -7.41
C LEU A 89 8.17 -7.54 -5.97
N GLY A 90 9.17 -8.38 -5.80
CA GLY A 90 9.70 -8.73 -4.49
C GLY A 90 11.08 -9.36 -4.56
N GLY A 91 11.67 -9.52 -3.38
CA GLY A 91 13.01 -10.07 -3.20
C GLY A 91 13.24 -10.43 -1.74
N ARG A 92 14.33 -11.16 -1.46
CA ARG A 92 14.74 -11.46 -0.09
C ARG A 92 15.47 -10.24 0.49
N LEU A 93 15.08 -9.82 1.68
CA LEU A 93 15.71 -8.73 2.42
C LEU A 93 15.99 -9.19 3.85
N ASP A 94 17.09 -8.73 4.40
CA ASP A 94 17.46 -8.93 5.80
C ASP A 94 17.22 -7.59 6.53
N THR A 95 16.13 -7.55 7.31
CA THR A 95 15.80 -6.40 8.16
C THR A 95 16.14 -6.72 9.60
N GLU A 96 16.65 -5.73 10.34
CA GLU A 96 16.98 -5.89 11.77
C GLU A 96 15.84 -5.45 12.69
N PRO A 97 15.76 -5.96 13.94
CA PRO A 97 14.85 -5.44 14.95
C PRO A 97 14.99 -3.93 15.15
N GLY A 98 13.86 -3.23 15.23
CA GLY A 98 13.80 -1.77 15.28
C GLY A 98 13.94 -1.06 13.93
N GLU A 99 14.16 -1.79 12.83
CA GLU A 99 14.04 -1.22 11.49
C GLU A 99 12.59 -1.01 11.09
N CYS A 100 12.38 0.01 10.26
CA CYS A 100 11.13 0.24 9.58
C CYS A 100 11.28 0.17 8.06
N ILE A 101 10.25 -0.33 7.39
CA ILE A 101 10.16 -0.42 5.95
C ILE A 101 8.89 0.27 5.43
N ARG A 102 8.94 0.79 4.22
CA ARG A 102 7.75 1.24 3.46
C ARG A 102 7.88 0.89 1.99
N GLY A 103 6.76 0.75 1.30
CA GLY A 103 6.73 0.49 -0.14
C GLY A 103 6.98 1.79 -0.91
N VAL A 104 7.64 1.68 -2.06
CA VAL A 104 7.87 2.80 -2.98
C VAL A 104 7.43 2.41 -4.39
N LEU A 105 6.80 3.37 -5.07
CA LEU A 105 6.44 3.29 -6.47
C LEU A 105 7.00 4.51 -7.20
N LEU A 106 7.62 4.30 -8.35
CA LEU A 106 7.89 5.34 -9.34
C LEU A 106 7.02 5.10 -10.56
N ASP A 107 6.22 6.08 -10.96
CA ASP A 107 5.45 5.99 -12.18
C ASP A 107 6.30 6.32 -13.42
N ALA A 108 5.71 6.18 -14.60
CA ALA A 108 6.38 6.47 -15.87
C ALA A 108 6.77 7.95 -16.07
N ARG A 109 6.21 8.87 -15.26
CA ARG A 109 6.52 10.31 -15.28
C ARG A 109 7.61 10.67 -14.26
N GLY A 110 8.11 9.69 -13.48
CA GLY A 110 9.08 9.92 -12.43
C GLY A 110 8.47 10.42 -11.12
N GLN A 111 7.14 10.40 -10.96
CA GLN A 111 6.51 10.74 -9.70
C GLN A 111 6.66 9.58 -8.72
N ALA A 112 7.24 9.88 -7.55
CA ALA A 112 7.42 8.92 -6.48
C ALA A 112 6.21 8.93 -5.53
N TYR A 113 5.79 7.74 -5.12
CA TYR A 113 4.77 7.50 -4.12
C TYR A 113 5.30 6.52 -3.08
N VAL A 114 4.93 6.73 -1.82
CA VAL A 114 5.40 5.90 -0.70
C VAL A 114 4.26 5.54 0.23
N THR A 115 4.31 4.35 0.82
CA THR A 115 3.38 3.97 1.90
C THR A 115 3.83 4.55 3.25
N GLN A 116 3.01 4.38 4.29
CA GLN A 116 3.43 4.67 5.66
C GLN A 116 4.54 3.72 6.11
N TRP A 117 5.35 4.18 7.06
CA TRP A 117 6.36 3.33 7.70
C TRP A 117 5.70 2.22 8.50
N GLN A 118 6.20 1.00 8.32
CA GLN A 118 5.93 -0.14 9.20
C GLN A 118 7.21 -0.49 9.92
N CYS A 119 7.16 -0.56 11.23
CA CYS A 119 8.32 -0.87 12.07
C CYS A 119 8.16 -2.24 12.70
N SER A 120 9.28 -2.92 12.93
CA SER A 120 9.30 -4.01 13.90
C SER A 120 9.21 -3.42 15.30
N ASP A 121 8.36 -4.03 16.13
CA ASP A 121 8.21 -3.67 17.55
C ASP A 121 9.46 -4.08 18.35
#